data_AF-A0A1B6MHI7-F1
#
_entry.id   AF-A0A1B6MHI7-F1
#
_cell.length_a   1.000
_cell.length_b   1.000
_cell.length_c   1.000
_cell.angle_alpha   90.00
_cell.angle_beta   90.00
_cell.angle_gamma   90.00
#
_symmetry.space_group_name_H-M   'P 1'
#
loop_
_entity.id
_entity.type
_entity.pdbx_description
1 polymer ?
#
loop_
_entity_poly.entity_id
_entity_poly.type
_entity_poly.pdbx_seq_one_letter_code
_entity_poly.pdbx_strand_id
1 'polypeptide(L)'
;MEKQHFPEWLTGDFLKSCLESDEENSEGITVTSHTLEPAVPPGNNYGSNMIRANVQYKKHGDSATEHTISLIVKAPLSPEDSVFAEHFKDSLKPIYENETKYYCEFIS
;
A
#
# COMPACT_ATOMS: atom_id res chain seq x y z
N MET A 1 1.77 -13.72 19.99
CA MET A 1 1.95 -13.19 18.63
C MET A 1 1.98 -11.69 18.76
N GLU A 2 3.07 -11.05 18.33
CA GLU A 2 3.11 -9.58 18.25
C GLU A 2 2.03 -9.12 17.27
N LYS A 3 1.27 -8.09 17.66
CA LYS A 3 0.27 -7.48 16.79
C LYS A 3 1.04 -6.75 15.70
N GLN A 4 0.96 -7.24 14.47
CA GLN A 4 1.54 -6.54 13.35
C GLN A 4 0.78 -5.23 13.12
N HIS A 5 1.52 -4.12 13.19
CA HIS A 5 0.98 -2.79 12.99
C HIS A 5 1.06 -2.45 11.50
N PHE A 6 -0.08 -2.14 10.89
CA PHE A 6 -0.14 -1.61 9.53
C PHE A 6 -0.32 -0.10 9.59
N PRO A 7 0.15 0.65 8.59
CA PRO A 7 0.00 2.11 8.60
C PRO A 7 -1.48 2.50 8.63
N GLU A 8 -1.84 3.40 9.54
CA GLU A 8 -3.24 3.83 9.73
C GLU A 8 -3.85 4.50 8.50
N TRP A 9 -3.01 5.05 7.61
CA TRP A 9 -3.44 5.67 6.37
C TRP A 9 -3.84 4.65 5.29
N LEU A 10 -3.48 3.36 5.43
CA LEU A 10 -3.79 2.30 4.47
C LEU A 10 -5.24 1.80 4.68
N THR A 11 -6.20 2.69 4.46
CA THR A 11 -7.62 2.46 4.70
C THR A 11 -8.35 1.99 3.45
N GLY A 12 -9.59 1.52 3.61
CA GLY A 12 -10.48 1.21 2.49
C GLY A 12 -10.74 2.42 1.58
N ASP A 13 -10.81 3.64 2.13
CA ASP A 13 -10.98 4.86 1.33
C ASP A 13 -9.73 5.21 0.52
N PHE A 14 -8.54 5.03 1.12
CA PHE A 14 -7.29 5.21 0.38
C PHE A 14 -7.18 4.18 -0.76
N LEU A 15 -7.46 2.91 -0.47
CA LEU A 15 -7.46 1.84 -1.47
C LEU A 15 -8.49 2.09 -2.57
N LYS A 16 -9.67 2.62 -2.22
CA LYS A 16 -10.66 3.06 -3.19
C LYS A 16 -10.07 4.13 -4.12
N SER A 17 -9.50 5.20 -3.58
CA SER A 17 -8.90 6.28 -4.37
C SER A 17 -7.77 5.78 -5.28
N CYS A 18 -6.97 4.81 -4.83
CA CYS A 18 -5.98 4.16 -5.68
C CYS A 18 -6.62 3.41 -6.85
N LEU A 19 -7.64 2.59 -6.59
CA LEU A 19 -8.27 1.78 -7.63
C LEU A 19 -9.05 2.64 -8.64
N GLU A 20 -9.69 3.74 -8.21
CA GLU A 20 -10.38 4.69 -9.09
C GLU A 20 -9.43 5.53 -9.97
N SER A 21 -8.13 5.53 -9.69
CA SER A 21 -7.13 6.17 -10.55
C SER A 21 -6.83 5.36 -11.82
N ASP A 22 -7.26 4.10 -11.88
CA ASP A 22 -7.18 3.23 -13.05
C ASP A 22 -8.34 3.53 -14.03
N GLU A 23 -8.06 3.58 -15.33
CA GLU A 23 -9.06 3.84 -16.36
C GLU A 23 -10.24 2.86 -16.30
N GLU A 24 -9.98 1.59 -15.97
CA GLU A 24 -11.01 0.55 -15.87
C GLU A 24 -12.02 0.76 -14.74
N ASN A 25 -11.70 1.64 -13.79
CA ASN A 25 -12.50 1.95 -12.62
C ASN A 25 -12.90 3.44 -12.56
N SER A 26 -12.70 4.18 -13.65
CA SER A 26 -12.95 5.63 -13.74
C SER A 26 -14.41 6.03 -13.51
N GLU A 27 -15.36 5.10 -13.71
CA GLU A 27 -16.78 5.29 -13.40
C GLU A 27 -17.11 5.18 -11.90
N GLY A 28 -16.13 4.87 -11.06
CA GLY A 28 -16.25 4.78 -9.62
C GLY A 28 -16.48 3.36 -9.11
N ILE A 29 -16.00 3.11 -7.88
CA ILE A 29 -16.15 1.84 -7.20
C ILE A 29 -16.61 2.01 -5.74
N THR A 30 -16.97 0.90 -5.13
CA THR A 30 -17.16 0.79 -3.68
C THR A 30 -16.31 -0.35 -3.16
N VAL A 31 -15.32 -0.05 -2.32
CA VAL A 31 -14.59 -1.06 -1.55
C VAL A 31 -15.53 -1.64 -0.50
N THR A 32 -15.78 -2.94 -0.57
CA THR A 32 -16.69 -3.66 0.35
C THR A 32 -15.94 -4.22 1.54
N SER A 33 -14.69 -4.65 1.35
CA SER A 33 -13.80 -5.08 2.42
C SER A 33 -12.33 -5.01 2.00
N HIS A 34 -11.43 -4.98 2.98
CA HIS A 34 -10.01 -5.16 2.76
C HIS A 34 -9.36 -5.89 3.93
N THR A 35 -8.26 -6.59 3.65
CA THR A 35 -7.39 -7.19 4.67
C THR A 35 -5.94 -6.89 4.33
N LEU A 36 -5.11 -6.78 5.38
CA LEU A 36 -3.70 -6.47 5.27
C LEU A 36 -2.87 -7.60 5.87
N GLU A 37 -1.79 -7.97 5.19
CA GLU A 37 -0.83 -8.97 5.64
C GLU A 37 0.59 -8.63 5.16
N PRO A 38 1.65 -9.22 5.74
CA PRO A 38 2.98 -9.15 5.14
C PRO A 38 2.96 -9.63 3.68
N ALA A 39 3.49 -8.82 2.77
CA ALA A 39 3.69 -9.28 1.39
C ALA A 39 4.81 -10.31 1.27
N VAL A 40 5.79 -10.27 2.20
CA VAL A 40 7.03 -11.04 2.18
C VAL A 40 7.41 -11.52 3.59
N PRO A 41 8.22 -12.59 3.72
CA PRO A 41 8.78 -13.01 5.00
C PRO A 41 9.73 -11.97 5.62
N PRO A 42 9.98 -12.03 6.95
CA PRO A 42 10.97 -11.18 7.61
C PRO A 42 12.35 -11.27 6.94
N GLY A 43 13.02 -10.12 6.78
CA GLY A 43 14.33 -10.02 6.13
C GLY A 43 14.28 -9.79 4.61
N ASN A 44 13.12 -10.03 3.97
CA ASN A 44 12.93 -9.84 2.53
C ASN A 44 12.20 -8.53 2.20
N ASN A 45 12.20 -7.56 3.11
CA ASN A 45 11.45 -6.31 2.99
C ASN A 45 12.27 -5.15 2.40
N TYR A 46 13.55 -5.40 2.06
CA TYR A 46 14.45 -4.50 1.31
C TYR A 46 14.44 -3.03 1.78
N GLY A 47 14.40 -2.80 3.10
CA GLY A 47 14.40 -1.46 3.67
C GLY A 47 13.05 -0.74 3.55
N SER A 48 11.95 -1.45 3.44
CA SER A 48 10.59 -0.89 3.39
C SER A 48 9.62 -1.77 4.18
N ASN A 49 8.42 -1.26 4.44
CA ASN A 49 7.31 -2.07 4.91
C ASN A 49 6.57 -2.61 3.67
N MET A 50 6.64 -3.92 3.46
CA MET A 50 6.07 -4.60 2.29
C MET A 50 4.75 -5.26 2.69
N ILE A 51 3.65 -4.66 2.25
CA ILE A 51 2.28 -5.01 2.69
C ILE A 51 1.50 -5.56 1.50
N ARG A 52 0.75 -6.64 1.69
CA ARG A 52 -0.27 -7.08 0.74
C ARG A 52 -1.62 -6.59 1.22
N ALA A 53 -2.29 -5.81 0.37
CA ALA A 53 -3.67 -5.41 0.56
C ALA A 53 -4.57 -6.25 -0.35
N ASN A 54 -5.36 -7.14 0.25
CA ASN A 54 -6.39 -7.88 -0.46
C ASN A 54 -7.68 -7.06 -0.38
N VAL A 55 -8.18 -6.58 -1.51
CA VAL A 55 -9.31 -5.67 -1.61
C VAL A 55 -10.45 -6.34 -2.35
N GLN A 56 -11.64 -6.28 -1.77
CA GLN A 56 -12.89 -6.63 -2.44
C GLN A 56 -13.66 -5.34 -2.76
N TYR A 57 -14.19 -5.25 -3.97
CA TYR A 57 -14.87 -4.05 -4.42
C TYR A 57 -15.93 -4.35 -5.49
N LYS A 58 -16.82 -3.38 -5.69
CA LYS A 58 -17.86 -3.40 -6.72
C LYS A 58 -17.76 -2.16 -7.59
N LYS A 59 -17.89 -2.32 -8.90
CA LYS A 59 -17.95 -1.19 -9.83
C LYS A 59 -19.35 -0.57 -9.80
N HIS A 60 -19.49 0.74 -9.93
CA HIS A 60 -20.82 1.39 -9.92
C HIS A 60 -21.67 0.98 -11.14
N GLY A 61 -21.04 0.77 -12.30
CA GLY A 61 -21.70 0.25 -13.51
C GLY A 61 -22.08 -1.23 -13.47
N ASP A 62 -21.55 -2.01 -12.52
CA ASP A 62 -21.88 -3.43 -12.32
C ASP A 62 -21.81 -3.79 -10.82
N SER A 63 -22.85 -3.38 -10.09
CA SER A 63 -22.93 -3.63 -8.65
C SER A 63 -23.28 -5.09 -8.28
N ALA A 64 -23.65 -5.91 -9.27
CA ALA A 64 -23.97 -7.32 -9.08
C ALA A 64 -22.70 -8.17 -8.92
N THR A 65 -21.61 -7.78 -9.59
CA THR A 65 -20.32 -8.47 -9.56
C THR A 65 -19.44 -7.96 -8.43
N GLU A 66 -18.88 -8.88 -7.64
CA GLU A 66 -17.82 -8.58 -6.67
C GLU A 66 -16.46 -8.91 -7.28
N HIS A 67 -15.57 -7.93 -7.29
CA HIS A 67 -14.21 -8.04 -7.77
C HIS A 67 -13.24 -8.21 -6.59
N THR A 68 -12.11 -8.85 -6.86
CA THR A 68 -11.02 -9.00 -5.89
C THR A 68 -9.70 -8.66 -6.54
N ILE A 69 -8.85 -7.91 -5.83
CA ILE A 69 -7.49 -7.58 -6.26
C ILE A 69 -6.52 -7.69 -5.08
N SER A 70 -5.30 -8.16 -5.35
CA SER A 70 -4.21 -8.21 -4.39
C SER A 70 -3.15 -7.19 -4.79
N LEU A 71 -3.01 -6.13 -4.02
CA LEU A 71 -2.03 -5.07 -4.23
C LEU A 71 -0.80 -5.30 -3.36
N ILE A 72 0.40 -5.09 -3.92
CA ILE A 72 1.63 -4.98 -3.14
C ILE A 72 1.89 -3.50 -2.89
N VAL A 73 1.84 -3.11 -1.62
CA VAL A 73 2.09 -1.75 -1.16
C VAL A 73 3.47 -1.70 -0.54
N LYS A 74 4.33 -0.86 -1.11
CA LYS A 74 5.64 -0.52 -0.54
C LYS A 74 5.49 0.78 0.23
N ALA A 75 5.65 0.71 1.55
CA ALA A 75 5.59 1.87 2.43
C ALA A 75 6.96 2.16 3.07
N PRO A 76 7.27 3.43 3.37
CA PRO A 76 8.43 3.78 4.19
C PRO A 76 8.39 3.06 5.54
N LEU A 77 9.56 2.75 6.10
CA LEU A 77 9.64 2.32 7.49
C LEU A 77 9.32 3.50 8.40
N SER A 78 8.38 3.30 9.31
CA SER A 78 8.11 4.24 10.38
C SER A 78 9.08 4.03 11.55
N PRO A 79 9.43 5.05 12.34
CA PRO A 79 10.30 4.89 13.52
C PRO A 79 9.78 3.83 14.49
N GLU A 80 8.47 3.71 14.63
CA GLU A 80 7.81 2.68 15.44
C GLU A 80 7.94 1.25 14.88
N ASP A 81 8.32 1.08 13.61
CA ASP A 81 8.44 -0.24 12.97
C ASP A 81 9.73 -0.97 13.38
N SER A 82 10.80 -0.23 13.72
CA SER A 82 12.05 -0.82 14.20
C SER A 82 13.01 0.20 14.80
N VAL A 83 13.86 -0.28 15.73
CA VAL A 83 15.01 0.48 16.27
C VAL A 83 15.92 1.00 15.15
N PHE A 84 16.07 0.24 14.06
CA PHE A 84 16.81 0.68 12.88
C PHE A 84 16.14 1.90 12.21
N ALA A 85 14.83 1.83 11.95
CA ALA A 85 14.09 2.93 11.34
C ALA A 85 14.13 4.19 12.20
N GLU A 86 14.04 4.05 13.52
CA GLU A 86 14.18 5.17 14.46
C GLU A 86 15.58 5.80 14.40
N HIS A 87 16.64 4.99 14.52
CA HIS A 87 18.02 5.49 14.53
C HIS A 87 18.48 6.08 13.19
N PHE A 88 17.96 5.57 12.07
CA PHE A 88 18.38 5.97 10.72
C PHE A 88 17.35 6.83 9.98
N LYS A 89 16.31 7.32 10.67
CA LYS A 89 15.20 8.09 10.08
C LYS A 89 15.66 9.22 9.14
N ASP A 90 16.61 10.03 9.59
CA ASP A 90 17.10 11.19 8.83
C ASP A 90 17.88 10.77 7.58
N SER A 91 18.51 9.59 7.60
CA SER A 91 19.21 9.02 6.45
C SER A 91 18.26 8.34 5.46
N LEU A 92 17.19 7.71 5.96
CA LEU A 92 16.18 7.03 5.13
C LEU A 92 15.22 8.00 4.45
N LYS A 93 14.90 9.13 5.10
CA LYS A 93 13.97 10.14 4.57
C LYS A 93 14.32 10.61 3.14
N PRO A 94 15.55 11.09 2.84
CA PRO A 94 15.89 11.53 1.49
C PRO A 94 15.90 10.36 0.48
N ILE A 95 16.13 9.12 0.92
CA ILE A 95 16.07 7.94 0.05
C ILE A 95 14.63 7.72 -0.41
N TYR A 96 13.67 7.72 0.52
CA TYR A 96 12.25 7.54 0.17
C TYR A 96 11.70 8.70 -0.66
N GLU A 97 12.07 9.95 -0.35
CA GLU A 97 11.65 11.13 -1.13
C GLU A 97 12.17 11.11 -2.58
N ASN A 98 13.37 10.56 -2.80
CA ASN A 98 13.94 10.42 -4.15
C ASN A 98 13.45 9.17 -4.86
N GLU A 99 13.12 8.09 -4.14
CA GLU A 99 12.61 6.85 -4.72
C GLU A 99 11.35 7.09 -5.58
N THR A 100 10.40 7.88 -5.08
CA THR A 100 9.19 8.23 -5.84
C THR A 100 9.52 8.95 -7.15
N LYS A 101 10.51 9.84 -7.14
CA LYS A 101 10.95 10.54 -8.36
C LYS A 101 11.46 9.56 -9.41
N TYR A 102 12.25 8.55 -8.99
CA TYR A 102 12.78 7.55 -9.91
C TYR A 102 11.65 6.75 -10.61
N TYR A 103 10.59 6.36 -9.90
CA TYR A 103 9.49 5.63 -10.54
C TYR A 103 8.68 6.51 -11.49
N CYS A 104 8.43 7.77 -11.14
CA CYS A 104 7.66 8.67 -12.00
C CYS A 104 8.46 9.15 -13.23
N GLU A 105 9.77 9.37 -13.09
CA GLU A 105 10.59 9.92 -14.18
C GLU A 105 11.06 8.86 -15.19
N PHE A 106 11.30 7.60 -14.76
CA PHE A 106 11.89 6.56 -15.63
C PHE A 106 10.87 5.61 -16.27
N ILE A 107 9.60 5.63 -15.84
CA ILE A 107 8.53 4.75 -16.35
C ILE A 107 7.49 5.56 -17.18
N SER A 108 7.80 6.81 -17.51
CA SER A 108 6.99 7.66 -18.40
C SER A 108 7.32 7.44 -19.88
#